data_AF-I4W9T7-F1
#
_entry.id   AF-I4W9T7-F1
#
_cell.length_a   1.000
_cell.length_b   1.000
_cell.length_c   1.000
_cell.angle_alpha   90.00
_cell.angle_beta   90.00
_cell.angle_gamma   90.00
#
_symmetry.space_group_name_H-M   'P 1'
#
loop_
_entity.id
_entity.type
_entity.pdbx_description
1 polymer ?
#
loop_
_entity_poly.entity_id
_entity_poly.type
_entity_poly.pdbx_seq_one_letter_code
_entity_poly.pdbx_strand_id
1 'polypeptide(L)'
;ALAAEASPLAPATLDDTLSLPVRLHPSLHLLTSAHPVLTIWRYATAPEGARLQLDGRGEQVALWRDGNEVAMAALDAASFTCIATLIDTRDLETAHVAALAIDATFDLAVCLRSLLTHQLIVTG
;
A
#
# COMPACT_ATOMS: atom_id res chain seq x y z
N ALA A 1 23.08 6.85 30.22
CA ALA A 1 21.95 6.65 29.31
C ALA A 1 22.53 6.22 27.97
N LEU A 2 22.46 4.92 27.64
CA LEU A 2 22.95 4.39 26.35
C LEU A 2 21.75 4.09 25.46
N ALA A 3 21.86 4.48 24.20
CA ALA A 3 20.88 4.30 23.15
C ALA A 3 20.45 2.83 23.02
N ALA A 4 19.14 2.59 22.98
CA ALA A 4 18.59 1.27 22.68
C ALA A 4 18.81 1.00 21.19
N GLU A 5 19.71 0.08 20.87
CA GLU A 5 19.79 -0.50 19.54
C GLU A 5 18.54 -1.36 19.30
N ALA A 6 17.69 -0.95 18.37
CA ALA A 6 16.64 -1.80 17.85
C ALA A 6 17.29 -2.89 16.99
N SER A 7 17.25 -4.13 17.48
CA SER A 7 17.75 -5.28 16.72
C SER A 7 16.93 -5.51 15.44
N PRO A 8 17.56 -5.89 14.32
CA PRO A 8 16.84 -6.28 13.12
C PRO A 8 16.03 -7.55 13.40
N LEU A 9 14.76 -7.57 12.98
CA LEU A 9 13.88 -8.73 13.07
C LEU A 9 14.52 -9.92 12.34
N ALA A 10 14.79 -11.01 13.09
CA ALA A 10 15.26 -12.26 12.52
C ALA A 10 14.14 -12.90 11.68
N PRO A 11 14.46 -13.62 10.57
CA PRO A 11 13.48 -14.18 9.64
C PRO A 11 12.74 -15.43 10.15
N ALA A 12 12.58 -15.60 11.47
CA ALA A 12 11.84 -16.72 12.05
C ALA A 12 10.40 -16.30 12.36
N THR A 13 9.46 -17.00 11.71
CA THR A 13 8.01 -17.05 11.93
C THR A 13 7.25 -15.73 11.74
N LEU A 14 6.90 -15.45 10.48
CA LEU A 14 5.84 -14.49 10.13
C LEU A 14 4.51 -14.79 10.86
N ASP A 15 4.29 -16.03 11.33
CA ASP A 15 3.10 -16.44 12.06
C ASP A 15 2.88 -15.64 13.36
N ASP A 16 3.94 -15.35 14.13
CA ASP A 16 3.83 -14.51 15.34
C ASP A 16 3.72 -13.01 15.01
N THR A 17 4.12 -12.60 13.80
CA THR A 17 4.01 -11.20 13.36
C THR A 17 2.60 -10.80 12.95
N LEU A 18 1.71 -11.77 12.67
CA LEU A 18 0.30 -11.52 12.36
C LEU A 18 -0.47 -10.93 13.56
N SER A 19 -0.01 -11.20 14.78
CA SER A 19 -0.65 -10.71 16.02
C SER A 19 -0.22 -9.29 16.42
N LEU A 20 0.77 -8.69 15.73
CA LEU A 20 1.25 -7.36 16.05
C LEU A 20 0.42 -6.31 15.29
N PRO A 21 -0.06 -5.25 15.97
CA PRO A 21 -0.85 -4.23 15.30
C PRO A 21 0.01 -3.48 14.27
N VAL A 22 -0.31 -3.64 13.00
CA VAL A 22 0.39 -2.95 11.91
C VAL A 22 -0.16 -1.54 11.81
N ARG A 23 0.71 -0.54 11.96
CA ARG A 23 0.35 0.87 11.76
C ARG A 23 0.91 1.35 10.43
N LEU A 24 0.01 1.85 9.59
CA LEU A 24 0.38 2.48 8.34
C LEU A 24 0.67 3.97 8.56
N HIS A 25 1.57 4.50 7.74
CA HIS A 25 1.97 5.90 7.82
C HIS A 25 0.75 6.82 7.56
N PRO A 26 0.51 7.88 8.34
CA PRO A 26 -0.70 8.71 8.22
C PRO A 26 -0.88 9.42 6.88
N SER A 27 0.17 9.54 6.08
CA SER A 27 0.10 10.12 4.73
C SER A 27 -0.45 9.17 3.67
N LEU A 28 -0.51 7.86 3.96
CA LEU A 28 -1.06 6.88 3.05
C LEU A 28 -2.58 7.01 3.01
N HIS A 29 -3.11 7.32 1.83
CA HIS A 29 -4.53 7.30 1.56
C HIS A 29 -4.85 6.39 0.38
N LEU A 30 -6.06 5.86 0.38
CA LEU A 30 -6.60 5.06 -0.70
C LEU A 30 -7.68 5.84 -1.44
N LEU A 31 -7.66 5.74 -2.76
CA LEU A 31 -8.63 6.37 -3.65
C LEU A 31 -9.19 5.34 -4.62
N THR A 32 -10.51 5.24 -4.67
CA THR A 32 -11.23 4.55 -5.76
C THR A 32 -11.87 5.59 -6.64
N SER A 33 -11.62 5.53 -7.94
CA SER A 33 -12.20 6.44 -8.93
C SER A 33 -12.87 5.69 -10.06
N ALA A 34 -13.98 6.21 -10.56
CA ALA A 34 -14.62 5.73 -11.79
C ALA A 34 -13.86 6.16 -13.07
N HIS A 35 -12.82 6.98 -12.92
CA HIS A 35 -12.01 7.52 -14.00
C HIS A 35 -10.53 7.12 -13.81
N PRO A 36 -9.73 7.09 -14.90
CA PRO A 36 -8.32 6.72 -14.87
C PRO A 36 -7.44 7.87 -14.33
N VAL A 37 -7.62 8.18 -13.04
CA VAL A 37 -7.03 9.34 -12.35
C VAL A 37 -5.51 9.30 -12.23
N LEU A 38 -4.90 8.14 -11.98
CA LEU A 38 -3.46 7.96 -11.95
C LEU A 38 -2.88 8.12 -13.35
N THR A 39 -3.54 7.55 -14.36
CA THR A 39 -3.13 7.72 -15.76
C THR A 39 -3.17 9.20 -16.17
N ILE A 40 -4.22 9.93 -15.82
CA ILE A 40 -4.33 11.38 -16.05
C ILE A 40 -3.24 12.14 -15.29
N TRP A 41 -3.01 11.80 -14.01
CA TRP A 41 -1.99 12.47 -13.20
C TRP A 41 -0.58 12.30 -13.76
N ARG A 42 -0.19 11.06 -14.11
CA ARG A 42 1.12 10.77 -14.70
C ARG A 42 1.35 11.56 -15.99
N TYR A 43 0.32 11.64 -16.84
CA TYR A 43 0.38 12.44 -18.05
C TYR A 43 0.56 13.94 -17.77
N ALA A 44 -0.11 14.46 -16.74
CA ALA A 44 -0.03 15.88 -16.37
C ALA A 44 1.32 16.25 -15.72
N THR A 45 1.96 15.33 -14.98
CA THR A 45 3.24 15.59 -14.29
C THR A 45 4.46 15.33 -15.16
N ALA A 46 4.38 14.42 -16.13
CA ALA A 46 5.46 14.10 -17.06
C ALA A 46 4.91 13.86 -18.48
N PRO A 47 4.54 14.91 -19.23
CA PRO A 47 3.98 14.76 -20.56
C PRO A 47 5.04 14.27 -21.56
N GLU A 48 4.87 13.05 -22.10
CA GLU A 48 5.79 12.42 -23.07
C GLU A 48 5.50 12.81 -24.53
N GLY A 49 4.76 13.90 -24.76
CA GLY A 49 4.45 14.44 -26.09
C GLY A 49 3.42 13.66 -26.93
N ALA A 50 3.13 12.40 -26.58
CA ALA A 50 2.04 11.62 -27.17
C ALA A 50 0.68 12.07 -26.63
N ARG A 51 -0.39 11.95 -27.42
CA ARG A 51 -1.75 12.26 -26.95
C ARG A 51 -2.22 11.21 -25.96
N LEU A 52 -2.67 11.64 -24.77
CA LEU A 52 -3.28 10.78 -23.76
C LEU A 52 -4.44 9.96 -24.34
N GLN A 53 -4.35 8.64 -24.23
CA GLN A 53 -5.42 7.70 -24.52
C GLN A 53 -5.99 7.19 -23.20
N LEU A 54 -7.31 7.31 -23.03
CA LEU A 54 -8.01 6.83 -21.84
C LEU A 54 -8.92 5.68 -22.26
N ASP A 55 -8.84 4.55 -21.57
CA ASP A 55 -9.69 3.38 -21.80
C ASP A 55 -11.05 3.49 -21.07
N GLY A 56 -11.23 4.55 -20.28
CA GLY A 56 -12.44 4.83 -19.50
C GLY A 56 -12.62 3.93 -18.28
N ARG A 57 -11.61 3.13 -17.91
CA ARG A 57 -11.68 2.26 -16.73
C ARG A 57 -11.37 3.05 -15.47
N GLY A 58 -12.07 2.69 -14.40
CA GLY A 58 -11.77 3.21 -13.06
C GLY A 58 -10.45 2.65 -12.54
N GLU A 59 -9.86 3.36 -11.58
CA GLU A 59 -8.59 3.00 -10.97
C GLU A 59 -8.71 3.00 -9.44
N GLN A 60 -8.01 2.06 -8.82
CA GLN A 60 -7.76 2.01 -7.39
C GLN A 60 -6.31 2.41 -7.15
N VAL A 61 -6.09 3.38 -6.28
CA VAL A 61 -4.81 4.08 -6.15
C VAL A 61 -4.43 4.22 -4.68
N ALA A 62 -3.19 3.91 -4.36
CA ALA A 62 -2.54 4.38 -3.14
C ALA A 62 -1.84 5.70 -3.42
N LEU A 63 -2.01 6.67 -2.53
CA LEU A 63 -1.31 7.95 -2.57
C LEU A 63 -0.62 8.20 -1.22
N TRP A 64 0.60 8.71 -1.27
CA TRP A 64 1.35 9.01 -0.05
C TRP A 64 2.30 10.18 -0.27
N ARG A 65 2.90 10.63 0.83
CA ARG A 65 3.96 11.63 0.83
C ARG A 65 5.30 10.93 0.75
N ASP A 66 6.06 11.22 -0.31
CA ASP A 66 7.46 10.82 -0.45
C ASP A 66 8.33 12.08 -0.31
N GLY A 67 8.79 12.33 0.92
CA GLY A 67 9.38 13.60 1.30
C GLY A 67 8.43 14.79 1.04
N ASN A 68 8.83 15.67 0.12
CA ASN A 68 8.03 16.84 -0.25
C ASN A 68 7.07 16.60 -1.43
N GLU A 69 7.14 15.44 -2.07
CA GLU A 69 6.35 15.10 -3.25
C GLU A 69 5.15 14.22 -2.90
N VAL A 70 4.20 14.16 -3.84
CA VAL A 70 3.09 13.21 -3.78
C VAL A 70 3.44 12.06 -4.70
N ALA A 71 3.51 10.87 -4.14
CA ALA A 71 3.69 9.63 -4.89
C ALA A 71 2.35 8.91 -4.99
N MET A 72 2.14 8.22 -6.11
CA MET A 72 0.95 7.41 -6.35
C MET A 72 1.27 6.12 -7.09
N ALA A 73 0.57 5.05 -6.71
CA ALA A 73 0.66 3.75 -7.35
C ALA A 73 -0.73 3.16 -7.58
N ALA A 74 -0.90 2.48 -8.71
CA ALA A 74 -2.09 1.68 -8.94
C ALA A 74 -2.06 0.45 -8.03
N LEU A 75 -3.23 0.06 -7.54
CA LEU A 75 -3.42 -1.16 -6.79
C LEU A 75 -4.38 -2.06 -7.56
N ASP A 76 -4.11 -3.36 -7.54
CA ASP A 76 -5.14 -4.34 -7.81
C ASP A 76 -6.18 -4.37 -6.66
N ALA A 77 -7.31 -5.04 -6.91
CA ALA A 77 -8.43 -5.07 -5.97
C ALA A 77 -8.12 -5.79 -4.64
N ALA A 78 -7.24 -6.79 -4.66
CA ALA A 78 -6.87 -7.54 -3.47
C ALA A 78 -5.91 -6.73 -2.59
N SER A 79 -4.89 -6.12 -3.19
CA SER A 79 -3.97 -5.19 -2.54
C SER A 79 -4.70 -3.98 -1.94
N PHE A 80 -5.65 -3.41 -2.68
CA PHE A 80 -6.49 -2.31 -2.18
C PHE A 80 -7.28 -2.74 -0.94
N THR A 81 -7.95 -3.90 -1.02
CA THR A 81 -8.73 -4.45 0.10
C THR A 81 -7.85 -4.72 1.31
N CYS A 82 -6.68 -5.35 1.13
CA CYS A 82 -5.70 -5.59 2.19
C CYS A 82 -5.34 -4.28 2.93
N ILE A 83 -4.90 -3.26 2.18
CA ILE A 83 -4.46 -1.99 2.77
C ILE A 83 -5.63 -1.26 3.42
N ALA A 84 -6.82 -1.27 2.82
CA ALA A 84 -8.01 -0.65 3.40
C ALA A 84 -8.39 -1.30 4.75
N THR A 85 -8.36 -2.63 4.82
CA THR A 85 -8.61 -3.37 6.05
C THR A 85 -7.53 -3.12 7.10
N LEU A 86 -6.25 -3.00 6.71
CA LEU A 86 -5.18 -2.63 7.63
C LEU A 86 -5.35 -1.22 8.21
N ILE A 87 -5.80 -0.25 7.41
CA ILE A 87 -6.08 1.11 7.89
C ILE A 87 -7.17 1.08 8.98
N ASP A 88 -8.23 0.29 8.77
CA ASP A 88 -9.39 0.23 9.65
C ASP A 88 -9.12 -0.60 10.93
N THR A 89 -8.58 -1.80 10.76
CA THR A 89 -8.48 -2.80 11.84
C THR A 89 -7.11 -2.87 12.51
N ARG A 90 -6.05 -2.49 11.77
CA ARG A 90 -4.64 -2.71 12.13
C ARG A 90 -4.27 -4.17 12.36
N ASP A 91 -5.09 -5.10 11.88
CA ASP A 91 -4.92 -6.53 12.03
C ASP A 91 -4.52 -7.15 10.69
N LEU A 92 -3.36 -7.78 10.67
CA LEU A 92 -2.76 -8.36 9.48
C LEU A 92 -3.46 -9.65 9.04
N GLU A 93 -3.96 -10.46 9.98
CA GLU A 93 -4.72 -11.67 9.66
C GLU A 93 -6.05 -11.30 9.01
N THR A 94 -6.78 -10.37 9.62
CA THR A 94 -8.06 -9.89 9.08
C THR A 94 -7.89 -9.29 7.68
N ALA A 95 -6.84 -8.49 7.45
CA ALA A 95 -6.53 -7.94 6.13
C ALA A 95 -6.14 -9.00 5.11
N HIS A 96 -5.38 -10.02 5.50
CA HIS A 96 -4.99 -11.10 4.62
C HIS A 96 -6.20 -11.92 4.15
N VAL A 97 -7.09 -12.29 5.08
CA VAL A 97 -8.32 -13.02 4.78
C VAL A 97 -9.22 -12.21 3.84
N ALA A 98 -9.35 -10.90 4.09
CA ALA A 98 -10.15 -10.02 3.22
C ALA A 98 -9.59 -9.94 1.79
N ALA A 99 -8.26 -9.88 1.63
CA ALA A 99 -7.62 -9.85 0.32
C ALA A 99 -7.74 -11.19 -0.43
N LEU A 100 -7.57 -12.32 0.28
CA LEU A 100 -7.74 -13.66 -0.29
C LEU A 100 -9.16 -13.94 -0.78
N ALA A 101 -10.17 -13.30 -0.18
CA ALA A 101 -11.55 -13.37 -0.63
C ALA A 101 -11.77 -12.68 -1.99
N ILE A 102 -10.87 -11.74 -2.37
CA ILE A 102 -10.88 -11.08 -3.68
C ILE A 102 -10.03 -11.84 -4.69
N ASP A 103 -8.83 -12.25 -4.28
CA ASP A 103 -7.90 -13.02 -5.12
C ASP A 103 -7.21 -14.10 -4.27
N ALA A 104 -7.52 -15.38 -4.54
CA ALA A 104 -6.96 -16.52 -3.83
C ALA A 104 -5.44 -16.69 -4.02
N THR A 105 -4.85 -15.98 -4.99
CA THR A 105 -3.40 -15.97 -5.26
C THR A 105 -2.67 -14.80 -4.60
N PHE A 106 -3.38 -13.96 -3.84
CA PHE A 106 -2.82 -12.80 -3.17
C PHE A 106 -1.66 -13.16 -2.23
N ASP A 107 -0.50 -12.52 -2.45
CA ASP A 107 0.70 -12.66 -1.63
C ASP A 107 0.83 -11.46 -0.68
N LEU A 108 0.51 -11.69 0.59
CA LEU A 108 0.61 -10.69 1.65
C LEU A 108 2.05 -10.17 1.81
N ALA A 109 3.05 -11.04 1.67
CA ALA A 109 4.44 -10.66 1.87
C ALA A 109 4.92 -9.73 0.75
N VAL A 110 4.44 -9.90 -0.50
CA VAL A 110 4.67 -8.93 -1.59
C VAL A 110 4.07 -7.57 -1.24
N CYS A 111 2.80 -7.55 -0.79
CA CYS A 111 2.12 -6.31 -0.41
C CYS A 111 2.86 -5.58 0.72
N LEU A 112 3.24 -6.28 1.80
CA LEU A 112 3.98 -5.71 2.91
C LEU A 112 5.37 -5.22 2.51
N ARG A 113 6.11 -5.98 1.67
CA ARG A 113 7.40 -5.53 1.14
C ARG A 113 7.25 -4.21 0.38
N SER A 114 6.21 -4.07 -0.44
CA SER A 114 5.94 -2.81 -1.15
C SER A 114 5.73 -1.64 -0.19
N LEU A 115 4.95 -1.83 0.87
CA LEU A 115 4.70 -0.79 1.89
C LEU A 115 6.00 -0.43 2.64
N LEU A 116 6.82 -1.42 3.00
CA LEU A 116 8.12 -1.21 3.64
C LEU A 116 9.10 -0.45 2.74
N THR A 117 9.18 -0.80 1.45
CA THR A 117 10.03 -0.11 0.47
C THR A 117 9.70 1.38 0.38
N HIS A 118 8.43 1.74 0.51
CA HIS A 118 7.98 3.14 0.52
C HIS A 118 7.91 3.76 1.93
N GLN A 119 8.42 3.07 2.96
CA GLN A 119 8.42 3.53 4.36
C GLN A 119 7.02 3.86 4.90
N LEU A 120 6.01 3.10 4.43
CA LEU A 120 4.60 3.31 4.77
C LEU A 120 4.13 2.49 5.98
N ILE A 121 5.05 1.78 6.65
CA ILE A 121 4.78 1.09 7.91
C ILE A 121 5.56 1.81 9.01
N VAL A 122 4.90 2.10 10.14
CA VAL A 122 5.50 2.78 11.29
C VAL A 122 5.47 1.89 12.53
N THR A 123 6.53 1.94 13.33
CA THR A 123 6.55 1.31 14.65
C THR A 123 5.79 2.20 15.64
N GLY A 124 4.85 1.61 16.39
CA GLY A 124 4.12 2.28 17.46
C GLY A 124 4.94 2.49 18.72
#